data_AF-A0A0F9GZC8-F1
#
_entry.id   AF-A0A0F9GZC8-F1
#
_cell.length_a   1.000
_cell.length_b   1.000
_cell.length_c   1.000
_cell.angle_alpha   90.00
_cell.angle_beta   90.00
_cell.angle_gamma   90.00
#
_symmetry.space_group_name_H-M   'P 1'
#
loop_
_entity.id
_entity.type
_entity.pdbx_description
1 polymer ?
#
loop_
_entity_poly.entity_id
_entity_poly.type
_entity_poly.pdbx_seq_one_letter_code
_entity_poly.pdbx_strand_id
1 'polypeptide(L)' 'MPIDFPDMKSLERAARIHKFRDINDGESEDNYRTALADHVLPKDRVESEEIRNKVGWDRFTDEQNMAMLRRHGWKR' A
#
# COMPACT_ATOMS: atom_id res chain seq x y z
N MET A 1 -6.79 -11.22 5.31
CA MET A 1 -8.03 -10.88 4.57
C MET A 1 -7.70 -9.69 3.68
N PRO A 2 -8.28 -9.58 2.47
CA PRO A 2 -8.04 -8.42 1.62
C PRO A 2 -8.55 -7.13 2.28
N ILE A 3 -7.80 -6.04 2.13
CA ILE A 3 -8.12 -4.73 2.72
C ILE A 3 -8.10 -3.65 1.64
N ASP A 4 -9.14 -2.82 1.64
CA ASP A 4 -9.24 -1.69 0.74
C ASP A 4 -8.69 -0.41 1.36
N PHE A 5 -8.03 0.38 0.52
CA PHE A 5 -7.52 1.70 0.88
C PHE A 5 -8.10 2.78 -0.04
N PRO A 6 -9.43 2.99 -0.07
CA PRO A 6 -10.07 3.83 -1.08
C PRO A 6 -9.76 5.32 -0.92
N ASP A 7 -9.42 5.78 0.28
CA ASP A 7 -9.32 7.19 0.62
C ASP A 7 -8.24 7.51 1.67
N MET A 8 -8.03 8.80 1.93
CA MET A 8 -7.09 9.27 2.93
C MET A 8 -7.35 8.74 4.36
N LYS A 9 -8.61 8.54 4.76
CA LYS A 9 -8.95 8.04 6.10
C LYS A 9 -8.46 6.61 6.30
N SER A 10 -8.58 5.77 5.26
CA SER A 10 -8.03 4.41 5.28
C SER A 10 -6.50 4.41 5.39
N LEU A 11 -5.81 5.36 4.74
CA LEU A 11 -4.36 5.53 4.83
C LEU A 11 -3.92 6.00 6.21
N GLU A 12 -4.61 6.97 6.82
CA GLU A 12 -4.34 7.42 8.20
C GLU A 12 -4.48 6.28 9.20
N ARG A 13 -5.49 5.43 9.03
CA ARG A 13 -5.68 4.24 9.88
C ARG A 13 -4.53 3.25 9.73
N ALA A 14 -4.12 2.92 8.51
CA ALA A 14 -2.95 2.06 8.28
C ALA A 14 -1.66 2.69 8.80
N ALA A 15 -1.45 3.98 8.60
CA ALA A 15 -0.29 4.70 9.10
C ALA A 15 -0.17 4.58 10.63
N ARG A 16 -1.27 4.72 11.37
CA ARG A 16 -1.29 4.52 12.83
C ARG A 16 -0.92 3.08 13.23
N ILE A 17 -1.46 2.08 12.53
CA ILE A 17 -1.17 0.65 12.77
C ILE A 17 0.33 0.36 12.54
N HIS A 18 0.86 0.87 11.43
CA HIS A 18 2.26 0.66 11.01
C HIS A 18 3.25 1.61 11.69
N LYS A 19 2.77 2.46 12.59
CA LYS A 19 3.55 3.52 13.29
C LYS A 19 4.33 4.40 12.29
N PHE A 20 3.68 4.73 11.18
CA PHE A 20 4.17 5.69 10.20
C PHE A 20 3.86 7.12 10.66
N ARG A 21 4.48 8.11 10.02
CA ARG A 21 4.20 9.53 10.28
C ARG A 21 2.79 9.91 9.85
N ASP A 22 2.29 11.00 10.38
CA ASP A 22 1.08 11.67 9.86
C ASP A 22 1.36 12.32 8.49
N ILE A 23 0.28 12.68 7.79
CA ILE A 23 0.36 13.43 6.52
C ILE A 23 0.96 14.81 6.77
N ASN A 24 1.86 15.24 5.88
CA ASN A 24 2.44 16.58 5.95
C ASN A 24 1.46 17.62 5.41
N ASP A 25 1.56 18.86 5.89
CA ASP A 25 0.74 19.96 5.36
C ASP A 25 1.01 20.16 3.85
N GLY A 26 -0.05 20.15 3.05
CA GLY A 26 0.02 20.24 1.59
C GLY A 26 0.47 18.98 0.85
N GLU A 27 0.70 17.84 1.51
CA GLU A 27 1.03 16.58 0.85
C GLU A 27 -0.20 16.01 0.11
N SER A 28 -0.01 15.49 -1.10
CA SER A 28 -1.08 14.82 -1.84
C SER A 28 -1.32 13.40 -1.33
N GLU A 29 -2.56 12.91 -1.47
CA GLU A 29 -2.90 11.53 -1.09
C GLU A 29 -1.98 10.51 -1.77
N ASP A 30 -1.72 10.66 -3.08
CA ASP A 30 -0.90 9.70 -3.84
C ASP A 30 0.57 9.69 -3.37
N ASN A 31 1.12 10.84 -2.97
CA ASN A 31 2.48 10.90 -2.41
C ASN A 31 2.53 10.22 -1.04
N TYR A 32 1.56 10.55 -0.17
CA TYR A 32 1.48 9.95 1.16
C TYR A 32 1.26 8.43 1.09
N ARG A 33 0.38 7.98 0.18
CA ARG A 33 0.10 6.57 -0.11
C ARG A 33 1.36 5.83 -0.56
N THR A 34 2.13 6.43 -1.46
CA THR A 34 3.38 5.83 -1.95
C THR A 34 4.37 5.68 -0.81
N ALA A 35 4.56 6.72 0.01
CA ALA A 35 5.48 6.69 1.13
C ALA A 35 5.05 5.68 2.21
N LEU A 36 3.76 5.59 2.51
CA LEU A 36 3.21 4.58 3.43
C LEU A 36 3.41 3.16 2.88
N ALA A 37 3.13 2.93 1.61
CA ALA A 37 3.36 1.62 0.99
C ALA A 37 4.83 1.21 1.01
N ASP A 38 5.76 2.14 0.74
CA ASP A 38 7.21 1.88 0.84
C ASP A 38 7.63 1.50 2.27
N HIS A 39 7.03 2.12 3.29
CA HIS A 39 7.26 1.79 4.71
C HIS A 39 6.69 0.43 5.12
N VAL A 40 5.54 0.05 4.54
CA VAL A 40 4.87 -1.22 4.82
C VAL A 40 5.53 -2.38 4.07
N LEU A 41 6.08 -2.15 2.87
CA LEU A 41 6.70 -3.15 2.00
C LEU A 41 7.64 -4.16 2.69
N PRO A 42 8.59 -3.76 3.55
CA PRO A 42 9.47 -4.72 4.23
C PRO A 42 8.77 -5.55 5.31
N LYS A 43 7.59 -5.13 5.80
CA LYS A 43 6.82 -5.79 6.87
C LYS A 43 5.73 -6.68 6.28
N ASP A 44 4.90 -6.12 5.42
CA ASP A 44 3.81 -6.80 4.74
C ASP A 44 3.80 -6.38 3.27
N ARG A 45 4.15 -7.36 2.44
CA ARG A 45 4.26 -7.23 0.99
C ARG A 45 2.89 -7.03 0.35
N VAL A 46 1.90 -7.79 0.80
CA VAL A 46 0.55 -7.78 0.24
C VAL A 46 -0.12 -6.47 0.61
N GLU A 47 -0.08 -6.09 1.90
CA GLU A 47 -0.71 -4.85 2.34
C GLU A 47 -0.08 -3.61 1.69
N SER A 48 1.25 -3.61 1.48
CA SER A 48 1.91 -2.55 0.70
C SER A 48 1.30 -2.40 -0.69
N GLU A 49 1.03 -3.51 -1.38
CA GLU A 49 0.39 -3.48 -2.70
C GLU A 49 -1.08 -3.09 -2.64
N GLU A 50 -1.81 -3.50 -1.61
CA GLU A 50 -3.19 -3.06 -1.38
C GLU A 50 -3.26 -1.54 -1.18
N ILE A 51 -2.32 -0.98 -0.41
CA ILE A 51 -2.19 0.46 -0.20
C ILE A 51 -1.91 1.16 -1.54
N ARG A 52 -1.01 0.65 -2.38
CA ARG A 52 -0.73 1.27 -3.70
C ARG A 52 -1.92 1.22 -4.63
N ASN A 53 -2.60 0.08 -4.69
CA ASN A 53 -3.64 -0.20 -5.68
C ASN A 53 -5.04 0.25 -5.22
N LYS A 54 -5.17 0.74 -3.97
CA LYS A 54 -6.41 1.22 -3.34
C LYS A 54 -7.47 0.13 -3.08
N VAL A 55 -7.21 -1.10 -3.51
CA VAL A 55 -8.11 -2.26 -3.42
C VAL A 55 -7.38 -3.45 -2.82
N GLY A 56 -8.14 -4.37 -2.24
CA GLY A 56 -7.63 -5.66 -1.77
C GLY A 56 -6.98 -6.50 -2.87
N TRP A 57 -6.06 -7.37 -2.46
CA TRP A 57 -5.27 -8.21 -3.38
C TRP A 57 -6.12 -9.18 -4.22
N ASP A 58 -7.32 -9.50 -3.75
CA ASP A 58 -8.31 -10.34 -4.46
C ASP A 58 -8.90 -9.66 -5.70
N ARG A 59 -8.74 -8.34 -5.82
CA ARG A 59 -9.24 -7.53 -6.95
C ARG A 59 -8.12 -6.89 -7.78
N PHE A 60 -6.88 -7.36 -7.60
CA PHE A 60 -5.78 -6.93 -8.45
C PHE A 60 -6.01 -7.37 -9.90
N THR A 61 -5.76 -6.46 -10.82
CA THR A 61 -5.63 -6.79 -12.24
C THR A 61 -4.40 -7.66 -12.48
N ASP A 62 -4.32 -8.33 -13.63
CA ASP A 62 -3.15 -9.12 -14.00
C ASP A 62 -1.85 -8.29 -13.97
N GLU A 63 -1.92 -7.02 -14.38
CA GLU A 63 -0.78 -6.10 -14.34
C GLU A 63 -0.34 -5.79 -12.90
N GLN A 64 -1.29 -5.59 -11.99
CA GLN A 64 -1.03 -5.34 -10.57
C GLN A 64 -0.45 -6.59 -9.89
N ASN A 65 -1.00 -7.77 -10.19
CA ASN A 65 -0.44 -9.05 -9.75
C ASN A 65 0.99 -9.23 -10.23
N MET A 66 1.27 -8.95 -11.51
CA MET A 66 2.63 -9.01 -12.05
C MET A 66 3.56 -7.95 -11.47
N ALA A 67 3.07 -6.76 -11.13
CA ALA A 67 3.85 -5.72 -10.45
C ALA A 67 4.23 -6.15 -9.03
N MET A 68 3.28 -6.70 -8.27
CA MET A 68 3.49 -7.30 -6.96
C MET A 68 4.58 -8.39 -7.03
N LEU A 69 4.45 -9.36 -7.95
CA LEU A 69 5.42 -10.45 -8.13
C LEU A 69 6.84 -9.94 -8.47
N ARG A 70 6.93 -8.90 -9.31
CA ARG A 70 8.21 -8.26 -9.68
C ARG A 70 8.87 -7.59 -8.48
N ARG A 71 8.12 -6.83 -7.67
CA ARG A 71 8.65 -6.11 -6.50
C ARG A 71 9.03 -7.04 -5.35
N HIS A 72 8.35 -8.17 -5.21
CA HIS A 72 8.64 -9.12 -4.15
C HIS A 72 9.73 -10.12 -4.51
N GLY A 73 10.24 -10.07 -5.74
CA GLY A 73 11.30 -10.94 -6.21
C GLY A 73 10.89 -12.40 -6.05
N TRP A 74 10.10 -12.90 -6.99
CA TRP A 74 10.04 -14.35 -7.19
C TRP A 74 11.44 -14.81 -7.65
N LYS A 75 12.34 -15.06 -6.69
CA LYS A 75 13.52 -15.88 -6.93
C LYS A 75 13.00 -17.30 -7.15
N ARG A 76 13.20 -17.82 -8.36
CA ARG A 76 13.27 -19.27 -8.57
C ARG A 76 14.35 -19.86 -7.68
#